data_AF-A0A849HIM5-F1
#
_entry.id   AF-A0A849HIM5-F1
#
_cell.length_a   1.000
_cell.length_b   1.000
_cell.length_c   1.000
_cell.angle_alpha   90.00
_cell.angle_beta   90.00
_cell.angle_gamma   90.00
#
_symmetry.space_group_name_H-M   'P 1'
#
loop_
_entity.id
_entity.type
_entity.pdbx_description
1 polymer ?
#
loop_
_entity_poly.entity_id
_entity_poly.type
_entity_poly.pdbx_seq_one_letter_code
_entity_poly.pdbx_strand_id
1 'polypeptide(L)'
;MNWHRVRLAALLTLPASALIAYDGWRWRWFTHPDFLLAREAAQVLLSGDGLRVYAEAPLAQMGPLALALAPLPHAAYNVVVALLVLPFLVLAALPLLEDDVPPSRRITWLLATTLLIAPWAQLAWKGHGDDALVLLGAAVMLTALAARRTSWVLAGWFVAVAGKPTALALAPLLLATPVTLWLGPMLAALVWLPFVIADPGAMARAGQGVMAVVPGDGLSYLGVRAGRPPAWVRPLQLAVAWAGTLLGHLRSRPAAGLLAGLALRAALEPNPAPAYSISLVAVALFVDAGRRLPVATGLASMGFWTSQMVLAGGSGLPRLALLLGLVGWCVWTLTGRALDLVGVVGGMRLARAARAGAAVAIATAWVSGPAAPVQASDVIQRGSVGQGVKCVQYAVNHLGSAGLGIGPRTPVDGQYGRDTAGAVRALQAAFAPIENFESTVDGRVGTLTGTILREANFGGAPAEWRCDEHVPYDPKLRRQAQANLSDVAFNTWLLTLKPDDERLQRALAPKSN
;
A
#
# COMPACT_ATOMS: atom_id res chain seq x y z
N MET A 1 12.78 -32.16 20.00
CA MET A 1 12.80 -31.12 18.93
C MET A 1 13.67 -31.63 17.80
N ASN A 2 13.12 -31.82 16.59
CA ASN A 2 13.88 -32.35 15.46
C ASN A 2 14.78 -31.24 14.88
N TRP A 3 16.07 -31.23 15.26
CA TRP A 3 17.05 -30.23 14.84
C TRP A 3 17.19 -30.11 13.32
N HIS A 4 16.96 -31.19 12.57
CA HIS A 4 16.94 -31.15 11.10
C HIS A 4 15.84 -30.22 10.59
N ARG A 5 14.61 -30.36 11.11
CA ARG A 5 13.47 -29.52 10.71
C ARG A 5 13.65 -28.05 11.09
N VAL A 6 14.27 -27.78 12.24
CA VAL A 6 14.59 -26.41 12.66
C VAL A 6 15.60 -25.76 11.71
N ARG A 7 16.68 -26.47 11.37
CA ARG A 7 17.68 -26.00 10.40
C ARG A 7 17.06 -25.77 9.03
N LEU A 8 16.23 -26.69 8.57
CA LEU A 8 15.55 -26.57 7.28
C LEU A 8 14.58 -25.38 7.25
N ALA A 9 13.78 -25.19 8.31
CA ALA A 9 12.90 -24.03 8.42
C ALA A 9 13.71 -22.72 8.36
N ALA A 10 14.83 -22.65 9.10
CA ALA A 10 15.72 -21.49 9.06
C ALA A 10 16.26 -21.22 7.64
N LEU A 11 16.72 -22.25 6.93
CA LEU A 11 17.22 -22.12 5.56
C LEU A 11 16.14 -21.64 4.57
N LEU A 12 14.89 -22.03 4.77
CA LEU A 12 13.77 -21.69 3.88
C LEU A 12 13.18 -20.30 4.14
N THR A 13 13.43 -19.67 5.29
CA THR A 13 12.73 -18.45 5.72
C THR A 13 13.65 -17.28 6.08
N LEU A 14 14.82 -17.53 6.67
CA LEU A 14 15.72 -16.46 7.12
C LEU A 14 16.25 -15.60 5.97
N PRO A 15 16.61 -16.11 4.77
CA PRO A 15 17.14 -15.27 3.71
C PRO A 15 16.17 -14.17 3.27
N ALA A 16 14.91 -14.54 2.99
CA ALA A 16 13.88 -13.58 2.60
C ALA A 16 13.54 -12.63 3.76
N SER A 17 13.43 -13.14 4.99
CA SER A 17 13.12 -12.33 6.18
C SER A 17 14.20 -11.28 6.46
N ALA A 18 15.47 -11.66 6.33
CA ALA A 18 16.60 -10.75 6.52
C ALA A 18 16.64 -9.66 5.44
N LEU A 19 16.39 -10.02 4.17
CA LEU A 19 16.30 -9.06 3.07
C LEU A 19 15.12 -8.08 3.26
N ILE A 20 13.97 -8.56 3.71
CA ILE A 20 12.80 -7.72 4.02
C ILE A 20 13.09 -6.76 5.19
N ALA A 21 13.74 -7.24 6.25
CA ALA A 21 14.13 -6.40 7.38
C ALA A 21 15.15 -5.32 6.97
N TYR A 22 16.14 -5.70 6.15
CA TYR A 22 17.10 -4.76 5.59
C TYR A 22 16.42 -3.72 4.68
N ASP A 23 15.48 -4.15 3.84
CA ASP A 23 14.69 -3.27 2.98
C ASP A 23 13.83 -2.29 3.81
N GLY A 24 13.14 -2.77 4.85
CA GLY A 24 12.42 -1.88 5.76
C GLY A 24 13.33 -0.87 6.46
N TRP A 25 14.53 -1.29 6.86
CA TRP A 25 15.52 -0.44 7.54
C TRP A 25 16.14 0.63 6.62
N ARG A 26 16.38 0.37 5.33
CA ARG A 26 16.89 1.40 4.41
C ARG A 26 15.92 2.58 4.26
N TRP A 27 14.63 2.34 4.43
CA TRP A 27 13.57 3.35 4.35
C TRP A 27 13.30 4.08 5.67
N ARG A 28 14.10 3.85 6.73
CA ARG A 28 13.91 4.49 8.05
C ARG A 28 13.84 6.02 8.06
N TRP A 29 14.40 6.66 7.04
CA TRP A 29 14.42 8.12 6.88
C TRP A 29 13.22 8.66 6.10
N PHE A 30 12.45 7.80 5.45
CA PHE A 30 11.29 8.18 4.66
C PHE A 30 10.01 7.86 5.41
N THR A 31 9.23 8.87 5.76
CA THR A 31 7.98 8.70 6.49
C THR A 31 6.79 8.78 5.52
N HIS A 32 6.10 7.67 5.32
CA HIS A 32 4.92 7.62 4.46
C HIS A 32 3.70 8.28 5.16
N PRO A 33 2.80 8.96 4.43
CA PRO A 33 1.61 9.60 5.02
C PRO A 33 0.74 8.66 5.85
N ASP A 34 0.58 7.40 5.43
CA ASP A 34 -0.24 6.42 6.16
C ASP A 34 0.34 6.09 7.55
N PHE A 35 1.67 6.15 7.72
CA PHE A 35 2.28 6.02 9.05
C PHE A 35 1.95 7.21 9.95
N LEU A 36 1.88 8.42 9.39
CA LEU A 36 1.48 9.62 10.16
C LEU A 36 0.02 9.50 10.63
N LEU A 37 -0.88 9.05 9.74
CA LEU A 37 -2.28 8.76 10.09
C LEU A 37 -2.38 7.71 11.19
N ALA A 38 -1.54 6.66 11.13
CA ALA A 38 -1.48 5.64 12.17
C ALA A 38 -1.03 6.23 13.53
N ARG A 39 -0.02 7.11 13.53
CA ARG A 39 0.46 7.76 14.77
C ARG A 39 -0.57 8.70 15.37
N GLU A 40 -1.24 9.50 14.54
CA GLU A 40 -2.32 10.38 14.98
C GLU A 40 -3.45 9.59 15.63
N ALA A 41 -3.95 8.56 14.94
CA ALA A 41 -4.98 7.69 15.49
C ALA A 41 -4.53 6.95 16.77
N ALA A 42 -3.25 6.55 16.86
CA ALA A 42 -2.71 5.94 18.07
C ALA A 42 -2.65 6.90 19.26
N GLN A 43 -2.37 8.19 19.02
CA GLN A 43 -2.40 9.20 20.08
C GLN A 43 -3.82 9.37 20.63
N VAL A 44 -4.83 9.41 19.76
CA VAL A 44 -6.23 9.46 20.18
C VAL A 44 -6.62 8.18 20.91
N LEU A 45 -6.28 7.00 20.38
CA LEU A 45 -6.59 5.70 21.00
C LEU A 45 -6.02 5.57 22.41
N LEU A 46 -4.82 6.09 22.64
CA LEU A 46 -4.13 6.06 23.93
C LEU A 46 -4.49 7.26 24.84
N SER A 47 -5.36 8.15 24.38
CA SER A 47 -5.87 9.27 25.16
C SER A 47 -7.07 8.85 26.05
N GLY A 48 -7.60 9.80 26.83
CA GLY A 48 -8.81 9.58 27.63
C GLY A 48 -10.09 9.37 26.82
N ASP A 49 -10.10 9.65 25.51
CA ASP A 49 -11.26 9.48 24.60
C ASP A 49 -11.00 8.44 23.49
N GLY A 50 -10.20 7.42 23.77
CA GLY A 50 -9.74 6.45 22.76
C GLY A 50 -10.84 5.69 22.01
N LEU A 51 -12.05 5.59 22.57
CA LEU A 51 -13.19 4.98 21.89
C LEU A 51 -13.70 5.80 20.69
N ARG A 52 -13.36 7.09 20.62
CA ARG A 52 -13.70 7.99 19.51
C ARG A 52 -12.60 8.14 18.48
N VAL A 53 -11.57 7.29 18.50
CA VAL A 53 -10.47 7.31 17.51
C VAL A 53 -10.94 7.36 16.06
N TYR A 54 -12.02 6.66 15.70
CA TYR A 54 -12.53 6.66 14.32
C TYR A 54 -13.42 7.87 13.99
N ALA A 55 -13.80 8.67 14.99
CA ALA A 55 -14.45 9.97 14.80
C ALA A 55 -13.41 11.07 14.58
N GLU A 56 -12.32 11.04 15.34
CA GLU A 56 -11.25 12.04 15.29
C GLU A 56 -10.24 11.78 14.16
N ALA A 57 -9.88 10.51 13.94
CA ALA A 57 -8.95 10.08 12.90
C ALA A 57 -9.60 9.06 11.93
N PRO A 58 -10.67 9.44 11.21
CA PRO A 58 -11.45 8.53 10.37
C PRO A 58 -10.67 7.93 9.19
N LEU A 59 -9.56 8.56 8.80
CA LEU A 59 -8.72 8.11 7.68
C LEU A 59 -7.77 6.96 8.03
N ALA A 60 -7.51 6.70 9.32
CA ALA A 60 -6.55 5.68 9.70
C ALA A 60 -7.00 4.27 9.27
N GLN A 61 -8.30 3.94 9.35
CA GLN A 61 -8.90 2.66 8.93
C GLN A 61 -8.13 1.39 9.40
N MET A 62 -7.37 1.51 10.49
CA MET A 62 -6.54 0.47 11.11
C MET A 62 -7.21 -0.06 12.37
N GLY A 63 -6.97 -1.32 12.71
CA GLY A 63 -7.45 -1.94 13.94
C GLY A 63 -6.64 -1.53 15.18
N PRO A 64 -7.22 -1.69 16.38
CA PRO A 64 -6.62 -1.22 17.62
C PRO A 64 -5.25 -1.86 17.92
N LEU A 65 -5.02 -3.12 17.50
CA LEU A 65 -3.71 -3.77 17.68
C LEU A 65 -2.64 -3.15 16.77
N ALA A 66 -3.00 -2.76 15.54
CA ALA A 66 -2.08 -2.07 14.65
C ALA A 66 -1.76 -0.67 15.16
N LEU A 67 -2.78 0.06 15.64
CA LEU A 67 -2.61 1.38 16.25
C LEU A 67 -1.73 1.32 17.51
N ALA A 68 -1.80 0.25 18.30
CA ALA A 68 -0.93 0.06 19.46
C ALA A 68 0.57 -0.06 19.09
N LEU A 69 0.91 -0.39 17.84
CA LEU A 69 2.30 -0.44 17.35
C LEU A 69 2.83 0.91 16.86
N ALA A 70 1.95 1.81 16.39
CA ALA A 70 2.34 3.09 15.81
C ALA A 70 3.10 4.07 16.76
N PRO A 71 2.97 4.00 18.10
CA PRO A 71 3.78 4.80 19.00
C PRO A 71 5.28 4.50 18.95
N LEU A 72 5.69 3.31 18.46
CA LEU A 72 7.11 2.94 18.35
C LEU A 72 7.90 4.00 17.56
N PRO A 73 9.20 4.19 17.87
CA PRO A 73 10.09 4.97 17.02
C PRO A 73 10.02 4.45 15.57
N HIS A 74 9.96 5.33 14.59
CA HIS A 74 9.70 4.97 13.19
C HIS A 74 10.64 3.86 12.66
N ALA A 75 11.93 3.94 12.97
CA ALA A 75 12.90 2.91 12.59
C ALA A 75 12.60 1.54 13.25
N ALA A 76 12.15 1.54 14.51
CA ALA A 76 11.76 0.33 15.22
C ALA A 76 10.44 -0.24 14.65
N TYR A 77 9.46 0.62 14.35
CA TYR A 77 8.21 0.23 13.71
C TYR A 77 8.48 -0.51 12.37
N ASN A 78 9.30 0.08 11.50
CA ASN A 78 9.63 -0.52 10.21
C ASN A 78 10.26 -1.92 10.37
N VAL A 79 11.20 -2.07 11.30
CA VAL A 79 11.84 -3.37 11.57
C VAL A 79 10.85 -4.38 12.14
N VAL A 80 10.01 -3.98 13.10
CA VAL A 80 9.00 -4.86 13.71
C VAL A 80 8.02 -5.37 12.66
N VAL A 81 7.43 -4.48 11.85
CA VAL A 81 6.48 -4.87 10.79
C VAL A 81 7.15 -5.71 9.72
N ALA A 82 8.39 -5.39 9.34
CA ALA A 82 9.17 -6.20 8.42
C ALA A 82 9.41 -7.62 8.95
N LEU A 83 9.73 -7.76 10.24
CA LEU A 83 10.02 -9.05 10.88
C LEU A 83 8.78 -9.92 11.13
N LEU A 84 7.55 -9.37 11.06
CA LEU A 84 6.32 -10.18 11.07
C LEU A 84 6.27 -11.18 9.91
N VAL A 85 7.08 -10.99 8.85
CA VAL A 85 7.20 -11.95 7.75
C VAL A 85 7.83 -13.27 8.19
N LEU A 86 8.69 -13.27 9.21
CA LEU A 86 9.38 -14.48 9.64
C LEU A 86 8.41 -15.55 10.16
N PRO A 87 7.54 -15.29 11.17
CA PRO A 87 6.55 -16.27 11.57
C PRO A 87 5.57 -16.62 10.44
N PHE A 88 5.23 -15.66 9.57
CA PHE A 88 4.41 -15.93 8.38
C PHE A 88 5.07 -16.98 7.45
N LEU A 89 6.33 -16.79 7.10
CA LEU A 89 7.08 -17.69 6.22
C LEU A 89 7.32 -19.06 6.86
N VAL A 90 7.54 -19.12 8.18
CA VAL A 90 7.67 -20.39 8.91
C VAL A 90 6.38 -21.20 8.78
N LEU A 91 5.23 -20.57 8.98
CA LEU A 91 3.91 -21.21 8.85
C LEU A 91 3.66 -21.68 7.42
N ALA A 92 3.98 -20.85 6.43
CA ALA A 92 3.80 -21.17 5.02
C ALA A 92 4.77 -22.26 4.52
N ALA A 93 5.95 -22.39 5.13
CA ALA A 93 6.96 -23.40 4.78
C ALA A 93 6.73 -24.77 5.43
N LEU A 94 5.77 -24.92 6.37
CA LEU A 94 5.54 -26.18 7.08
C LEU A 94 5.41 -27.42 6.16
N PRO A 95 4.67 -27.38 5.03
CA PRO A 95 4.56 -28.53 4.13
C PRO A 95 5.88 -28.93 3.45
N LEU A 96 6.91 -28.08 3.49
CA LEU A 96 8.22 -28.32 2.88
C LEU A 96 9.24 -28.92 3.85
N LEU A 97 8.88 -28.96 5.14
CA LEU A 97 9.73 -29.50 6.22
C LEU A 97 9.63 -31.02 6.33
N GLU A 98 8.75 -31.65 5.56
CA GLU A 98 8.63 -33.10 5.46
C GLU A 98 9.85 -33.68 4.71
N ASP A 99 10.30 -34.84 5.16
CA ASP A 99 11.58 -35.43 4.73
C ASP A 99 11.50 -36.00 3.30
N ASP A 100 10.30 -36.31 2.82
CA ASP A 100 9.98 -36.83 1.48
C ASP A 100 9.84 -35.73 0.41
N VAL A 101 9.84 -34.46 0.81
CA VAL A 101 9.71 -33.32 -0.11
C VAL A 101 11.00 -33.14 -0.93
N PRO A 102 10.94 -33.20 -2.28
CA PRO A 102 12.15 -33.15 -3.08
C PRO A 102 12.81 -31.76 -3.06
N PRO A 103 14.15 -31.67 -3.20
CA PRO A 103 14.89 -30.40 -3.18
C PRO A 103 14.38 -29.36 -4.18
N SER A 104 13.88 -29.79 -5.35
CA SER A 104 13.32 -28.90 -6.37
C SER A 104 12.13 -28.09 -5.88
N ARG A 105 11.30 -28.62 -4.96
CA ARG A 105 10.18 -27.88 -4.35
C ARG A 105 10.68 -26.83 -3.37
N ARG A 106 11.74 -27.14 -2.63
CA ARG A 106 12.42 -26.22 -1.71
C ARG A 106 13.11 -25.09 -2.47
N ILE A 107 13.71 -25.37 -3.63
CA ILE A 107 14.24 -24.33 -4.53
C ILE A 107 13.11 -23.45 -5.08
N THR A 108 12.01 -24.07 -5.52
CA THR A 108 10.83 -23.32 -6.00
C THR A 108 10.27 -22.40 -4.92
N TRP A 109 10.26 -22.84 -3.66
CA TRP A 109 9.88 -22.03 -2.52
C TRP A 109 10.80 -20.82 -2.33
N LEU A 110 12.12 -21.02 -2.38
CA LEU A 110 13.08 -19.92 -2.28
C LEU A 110 12.89 -18.89 -3.41
N LEU A 111 12.57 -19.34 -4.63
CA LEU A 111 12.21 -18.45 -5.73
C LEU A 111 10.87 -17.73 -5.49
N ALA A 112 9.92 -18.37 -4.82
CA ALA A 112 8.64 -17.75 -4.53
C ALA A 112 8.77 -16.68 -3.42
N THR A 113 9.59 -16.94 -2.40
CA THR A 113 9.80 -15.98 -1.30
C THR A 113 10.59 -14.75 -1.72
N THR A 114 11.45 -14.84 -2.75
CA THR A 114 12.11 -13.64 -3.31
C THR A 114 11.11 -12.68 -3.94
N LEU A 115 10.04 -13.19 -4.55
CA LEU A 115 8.96 -12.38 -5.12
C LEU A 115 8.13 -11.64 -4.06
N LEU A 116 8.18 -12.08 -2.79
CA LEU A 116 7.50 -11.44 -1.66
C LEU A 116 8.31 -10.28 -1.06
N ILE A 117 9.63 -10.22 -1.29
CA ILE A 117 10.52 -9.28 -0.59
C ILE A 117 10.06 -7.83 -0.74
N ALA A 118 9.94 -7.36 -1.99
CA ALA A 118 9.52 -5.99 -2.25
C ALA A 118 8.07 -5.71 -1.77
N PRO A 119 7.07 -6.55 -2.08
CA PRO A 119 5.71 -6.37 -1.54
C PRO A 119 5.64 -6.27 -0.02
N TRP A 120 6.27 -7.19 0.73
CA TRP A 120 6.20 -7.15 2.20
C TRP A 120 6.98 -5.97 2.78
N ALA A 121 8.14 -5.64 2.22
CA ALA A 121 8.88 -4.46 2.66
C ALA A 121 8.06 -3.17 2.52
N GLN A 122 7.22 -3.06 1.48
CA GLN A 122 6.27 -1.94 1.35
C GLN A 122 5.27 -1.86 2.49
N LEU A 123 4.84 -2.96 3.11
CA LEU A 123 3.99 -2.88 4.30
C LEU A 123 4.69 -2.17 5.45
N ALA A 124 5.97 -2.52 5.66
CA ALA A 124 6.76 -1.96 6.73
C ALA A 124 6.94 -0.45 6.58
N TRP A 125 7.57 0.00 5.48
CA TRP A 125 7.93 1.41 5.34
C TRP A 125 6.75 2.32 4.97
N LYS A 126 5.63 1.79 4.46
CA LYS A 126 4.40 2.58 4.24
C LYS A 126 3.58 2.80 5.49
N GLY A 127 3.81 2.04 6.56
CA GLY A 127 2.96 2.13 7.75
C GLY A 127 1.85 1.08 7.83
N HIS A 128 1.80 0.08 6.95
CA HIS A 128 0.73 -0.93 6.93
C HIS A 128 1.00 -2.14 7.84
N GLY A 129 1.21 -1.88 9.13
CA GLY A 129 1.32 -2.92 10.17
C GLY A 129 0.01 -3.69 10.37
N ASP A 130 -1.11 -3.03 10.10
CA ASP A 130 -2.46 -3.62 10.05
C ASP A 130 -2.57 -4.77 9.04
N ASP A 131 -2.20 -4.53 7.79
CA ASP A 131 -2.28 -5.56 6.75
C ASP A 131 -1.28 -6.71 7.02
N ALA A 132 -0.11 -6.41 7.61
CA ALA A 132 0.84 -7.44 8.04
C ALA A 132 0.26 -8.35 9.14
N LEU A 133 -0.48 -7.79 10.11
CA LEU A 133 -1.19 -8.55 11.14
C LEU A 133 -2.32 -9.40 10.55
N VAL A 134 -3.08 -8.87 9.58
CA VAL A 134 -4.10 -9.64 8.85
C VAL A 134 -3.48 -10.84 8.14
N LEU A 135 -2.35 -10.66 7.46
CA LEU A 135 -1.65 -11.73 6.76
C LEU A 135 -1.08 -12.78 7.71
N LEU A 136 -0.51 -12.36 8.84
CA LEU A 136 -0.04 -13.28 9.88
C LEU A 136 -1.21 -14.08 10.47
N GLY A 137 -2.32 -13.42 10.78
CA GLY A 137 -3.54 -14.08 11.26
C GLY A 137 -4.10 -15.09 10.25
N ALA A 138 -4.14 -14.73 8.96
CA ALA A 138 -4.53 -15.64 7.89
C ALA A 138 -3.59 -16.86 7.79
N ALA A 139 -2.27 -16.67 7.88
CA ALA A 139 -1.30 -17.77 7.90
C ALA A 139 -1.52 -18.73 9.08
N VAL A 140 -1.76 -18.19 10.28
CA VAL A 140 -2.10 -18.98 11.47
C VAL A 140 -3.40 -19.75 11.26
N MET A 141 -4.45 -19.12 10.72
CA MET A 141 -5.72 -19.80 10.44
C MET A 141 -5.55 -20.93 9.41
N LEU A 142 -4.88 -20.67 8.28
CA LEU A 142 -4.69 -21.67 7.21
C LEU A 142 -3.91 -22.90 7.71
N THR A 143 -2.84 -22.68 8.48
CA THR A 143 -2.05 -23.78 9.07
C THR A 143 -2.82 -24.50 10.17
N ALA A 144 -3.55 -23.78 11.02
CA ALA A 144 -4.36 -24.36 12.08
C ALA A 144 -5.51 -25.21 11.53
N LEU A 145 -6.13 -24.80 10.43
CA LEU A 145 -7.15 -25.60 9.73
C LEU A 145 -6.57 -26.92 9.20
N ALA A 146 -5.39 -26.86 8.57
CA ALA A 146 -4.70 -28.07 8.12
C ALA A 146 -4.35 -29.01 9.28
N ALA A 147 -3.96 -28.44 10.42
CA ALA A 147 -3.66 -29.17 11.66
C ALA A 147 -4.88 -29.52 12.52
N ARG A 148 -6.10 -29.13 12.13
CA ARG A 148 -7.36 -29.27 12.89
C ARG A 148 -7.28 -28.71 14.33
N ARG A 149 -6.64 -27.55 14.51
CA ARG A 149 -6.44 -26.90 15.80
C ARG A 149 -7.35 -25.68 15.99
N THR A 150 -8.54 -25.90 16.54
CA THR A 150 -9.58 -24.87 16.77
C THR A 150 -9.07 -23.63 17.51
N SER A 151 -8.29 -23.80 18.59
CA SER A 151 -7.77 -22.67 19.38
C SER A 151 -6.86 -21.76 18.56
N TRP A 152 -6.04 -22.33 17.67
CA TRP A 152 -5.16 -21.57 16.80
C TRP A 152 -5.93 -20.89 15.65
N VAL A 153 -7.04 -21.46 15.17
CA VAL A 153 -7.92 -20.76 14.23
C VAL A 153 -8.48 -19.49 14.89
N LEU A 154 -8.94 -19.57 16.14
CA LEU A 154 -9.43 -18.42 16.89
C LEU A 154 -8.33 -17.38 17.17
N ALA A 155 -7.12 -17.83 17.52
CA ALA A 155 -5.99 -16.94 17.74
C ALA A 155 -5.60 -16.17 16.45
N GLY A 156 -5.51 -16.87 15.31
CA GLY A 156 -5.24 -16.24 14.02
C GLY A 156 -6.34 -15.26 13.61
N TRP A 157 -7.62 -15.61 13.84
CA TRP A 157 -8.75 -14.72 13.61
C TRP A 157 -8.69 -13.46 14.47
N PHE A 158 -8.40 -13.60 15.76
CA PHE A 158 -8.27 -12.46 16.67
C PHE A 158 -7.17 -11.50 16.22
N VAL A 159 -5.98 -12.01 15.89
CA VAL A 159 -4.87 -11.19 15.38
C VAL A 159 -5.27 -10.45 14.11
N ALA A 160 -5.94 -11.13 13.17
CA ALA A 160 -6.36 -10.50 11.92
C ALA A 160 -7.40 -9.40 12.15
N VAL A 161 -8.47 -9.67 12.91
CA VAL A 161 -9.55 -8.71 13.16
C VAL A 161 -9.10 -7.53 14.01
N ALA A 162 -8.18 -7.75 14.96
CA ALA A 162 -7.56 -6.68 15.73
C ALA A 162 -6.59 -5.83 14.89
N GLY A 163 -6.07 -6.39 13.79
CA GLY A 163 -5.26 -5.68 12.80
C GLY A 163 -6.09 -4.76 11.91
N LYS A 164 -7.22 -5.23 11.37
CA LYS A 164 -8.06 -4.44 10.44
C LYS A 164 -9.48 -5.00 10.27
N PRO A 165 -10.51 -4.17 10.03
CA PRO A 165 -11.87 -4.68 9.76
C PRO A 165 -11.96 -5.48 8.45
N THR A 166 -11.03 -5.27 7.51
CA THR A 166 -10.97 -6.02 6.25
C THR A 166 -10.66 -7.51 6.44
N ALA A 167 -10.17 -7.91 7.63
CA ALA A 167 -10.01 -9.30 8.04
C ALA A 167 -11.31 -10.10 7.99
N LEU A 168 -12.48 -9.44 7.96
CA LEU A 168 -13.77 -10.07 7.72
C LEU A 168 -13.76 -10.95 6.45
N ALA A 169 -12.90 -10.71 5.47
CA ALA A 169 -12.71 -11.61 4.32
C ALA A 169 -12.33 -13.06 4.70
N LEU A 170 -11.76 -13.26 5.90
CA LEU A 170 -11.38 -14.56 6.47
C LEU A 170 -12.55 -15.25 7.20
N ALA A 171 -13.66 -14.56 7.46
CA ALA A 171 -14.76 -15.06 8.30
C ALA A 171 -15.30 -16.43 7.86
N PRO A 172 -15.42 -16.77 6.55
CA PRO A 172 -15.87 -18.10 6.15
C PRO A 172 -14.98 -19.25 6.63
N LEU A 173 -13.71 -19.00 6.98
CA LEU A 173 -12.82 -20.01 7.57
C LEU A 173 -13.26 -20.44 8.99
N LEU A 174 -14.08 -19.63 9.67
CA LEU A 174 -14.65 -19.94 10.98
C LEU A 174 -15.73 -21.03 10.92
N LEU A 175 -16.23 -21.37 9.73
CA LEU A 175 -17.18 -22.48 9.53
C LEU A 175 -16.56 -23.86 9.77
N ALA A 176 -15.27 -23.92 10.06
CA ALA A 176 -14.55 -25.17 10.32
C ALA A 176 -15.11 -25.97 11.51
N THR A 177 -15.61 -25.29 12.55
CA THR A 177 -16.20 -25.94 13.73
C THR A 177 -17.33 -25.07 14.32
N PRO A 178 -18.29 -25.66 15.07
CA PRO A 178 -19.29 -24.88 15.80
C PRO A 178 -18.67 -23.88 16.79
N VAL A 179 -17.56 -24.26 17.43
CA VAL A 179 -16.85 -23.40 18.39
C VAL A 179 -16.31 -22.15 17.70
N THR A 180 -15.65 -22.29 16.55
CA THR A 180 -15.14 -21.15 15.79
C THR A 180 -16.24 -20.28 15.20
N LEU A 181 -17.38 -20.88 14.82
CA LEU A 181 -18.54 -20.17 14.29
C LEU A 181 -19.17 -19.24 15.35
N TRP A 182 -19.23 -19.65 16.61
CA TRP A 182 -19.78 -18.83 17.70
C TRP A 182 -18.76 -17.88 18.30
N LEU A 183 -17.57 -18.37 18.66
CA LEU A 183 -16.57 -17.56 19.34
C LEU A 183 -15.88 -16.55 18.40
N GLY A 184 -15.78 -16.83 17.10
CA GLY A 184 -15.16 -15.92 16.14
C GLY A 184 -15.86 -14.55 16.08
N PRO A 185 -17.18 -14.48 15.81
CA PRO A 185 -17.95 -13.25 15.86
C PRO A 185 -17.90 -12.55 17.23
N MET A 186 -17.90 -13.31 18.33
CA MET A 186 -17.77 -12.74 19.68
C MET A 186 -16.42 -12.06 19.89
N LEU A 187 -15.32 -12.67 19.41
CA LEU A 187 -13.99 -12.05 19.45
C LEU A 187 -13.91 -10.80 18.57
N ALA A 188 -14.54 -10.81 17.39
CA ALA A 188 -14.61 -9.64 16.54
C ALA A 188 -15.43 -8.51 17.20
N ALA A 189 -16.55 -8.85 17.84
CA ALA A 189 -17.35 -7.92 18.61
C ALA A 189 -16.56 -7.36 19.81
N LEU A 190 -15.82 -8.18 20.53
CA LEU A 190 -14.97 -7.73 21.64
C LEU A 190 -13.98 -6.63 21.20
N VAL A 191 -13.42 -6.76 20.00
CA VAL A 191 -12.48 -5.77 19.43
C VAL A 191 -13.20 -4.51 18.97
N TRP A 192 -14.32 -4.63 18.25
CA TRP A 192 -14.88 -3.52 17.48
C TRP A 192 -16.15 -2.89 18.08
N LEU A 193 -16.92 -3.64 18.88
CA LEU A 193 -18.18 -3.17 19.44
C LEU A 193 -18.02 -1.93 20.35
N PRO A 194 -16.97 -1.78 21.17
CA PRO A 194 -16.78 -0.57 21.98
C PRO A 194 -16.73 0.71 21.12
N PHE A 195 -16.04 0.66 19.98
CA PHE A 195 -15.92 1.79 19.05
C PHE A 195 -17.25 2.06 18.31
N VAL A 196 -17.95 0.98 17.92
CA VAL A 196 -19.27 1.09 17.26
C VAL A 196 -20.31 1.71 18.19
N ILE A 197 -20.31 1.35 19.47
CA ILE A 197 -21.24 1.91 20.47
C ILE A 197 -20.91 3.37 20.76
N ALA A 198 -19.62 3.72 20.83
CA ALA A 198 -19.19 5.08 21.15
C ALA A 198 -19.58 6.11 20.09
N ASP A 199 -19.46 5.78 18.80
CA ASP A 199 -19.97 6.60 17.69
C ASP A 199 -20.28 5.74 16.43
N PRO A 200 -21.53 5.27 16.28
CA PRO A 200 -21.94 4.47 15.12
C PRO A 200 -21.78 5.22 13.80
N GLY A 201 -22.00 6.54 13.81
CA GLY A 201 -21.96 7.39 12.62
C GLY A 201 -20.53 7.60 12.13
N ALA A 202 -19.58 7.81 13.05
CA ALA A 202 -18.16 7.88 12.72
C ALA A 202 -17.66 6.57 12.13
N MET A 203 -18.02 5.43 12.72
CA MET A 203 -17.62 4.12 12.21
C MET A 203 -18.17 3.86 10.80
N ALA A 204 -19.41 4.25 10.54
CA ALA A 204 -20.00 4.16 9.20
C ALA A 204 -19.25 5.03 8.17
N ARG A 205 -18.84 6.26 8.55
CA ARG A 205 -18.05 7.16 7.68
C ARG A 205 -16.64 6.62 7.42
N ALA A 206 -15.96 6.14 8.46
CA ALA A 206 -14.65 5.50 8.33
C ALA A 206 -14.68 4.30 7.37
N GLY A 207 -15.82 3.60 7.25
CA GLY A 207 -15.99 2.47 6.32
C GLY A 207 -16.20 2.81 4.84
N GLN A 208 -16.41 4.08 4.45
CA GLN A 208 -16.82 4.45 3.08
C GLN A 208 -15.69 4.37 2.03
N GLY A 209 -14.44 4.13 2.46
CA GLY A 209 -13.27 4.08 1.58
C GLY A 209 -12.78 5.47 1.16
N VAL A 210 -11.47 5.66 1.18
CA VAL A 210 -10.84 6.98 0.93
C VAL A 210 -10.48 7.18 -0.54
N MET A 211 -10.32 6.08 -1.30
CA MET A 211 -9.78 6.11 -2.65
C MET A 211 -10.84 6.44 -3.69
N ALA A 212 -10.51 7.38 -4.58
CA ALA A 212 -11.34 7.74 -5.73
C ALA A 212 -11.19 6.70 -6.86
N VAL A 213 -12.28 6.50 -7.61
CA VAL A 213 -12.29 5.83 -8.91
C VAL A 213 -11.49 6.69 -9.89
N VAL A 214 -10.51 6.09 -10.54
CA VAL A 214 -9.62 6.74 -11.51
C VAL A 214 -9.70 6.04 -12.87
N PRO A 215 -9.49 6.75 -13.99
CA PRO A 215 -9.44 6.12 -15.31
C PRO A 215 -8.43 4.98 -15.35
N GLY A 216 -8.86 3.82 -15.85
CA GLY A 216 -8.01 2.64 -15.99
C GLY A 216 -8.04 1.67 -14.80
N ASP A 217 -8.76 1.98 -13.72
CA ASP A 217 -9.04 1.00 -12.67
C ASP A 217 -10.18 0.04 -13.05
N GLY A 218 -10.36 -1.05 -12.27
CA GLY A 218 -11.36 -2.07 -12.58
C GLY A 218 -12.80 -1.56 -12.59
N LEU A 219 -13.12 -0.59 -11.73
CA LEU A 219 -14.46 -0.01 -11.65
C LEU A 219 -14.75 0.89 -12.85
N SER A 220 -13.75 1.60 -13.35
CA SER A 220 -13.87 2.41 -14.57
C SER A 220 -14.20 1.55 -15.80
N TYR A 221 -13.64 0.33 -15.91
CA TYR A 221 -14.00 -0.63 -16.96
C TYR A 221 -15.43 -1.19 -16.81
N LEU A 222 -15.98 -1.17 -15.60
CA LEU A 222 -17.38 -1.50 -15.34
C LEU A 222 -18.33 -0.31 -15.55
N GLY A 223 -17.83 0.83 -16.05
CA GLY A 223 -18.61 2.03 -16.34
C GLY A 223 -18.87 2.92 -15.14
N VAL A 224 -18.19 2.70 -14.01
CA VAL A 224 -18.26 3.60 -12.85
C VAL A 224 -17.50 4.89 -13.17
N ARG A 225 -18.16 6.04 -12.97
CA ARG A 225 -17.57 7.35 -13.24
C ARG A 225 -16.43 7.64 -12.27
N ALA A 226 -15.40 8.35 -12.76
CA ALA A 226 -14.31 8.85 -11.94
C ALA A 226 -14.83 9.73 -10.79
N GLY A 227 -14.20 9.64 -9.62
CA GLY A 227 -14.63 10.33 -8.41
C GLY A 227 -14.87 9.38 -7.24
N ARG A 228 -15.84 9.70 -6.38
CA ARG A 228 -16.09 8.88 -5.18
C ARG A 228 -16.68 7.52 -5.57
N PRO A 229 -16.16 6.40 -5.02
CA PRO A 229 -16.70 5.08 -5.32
C PRO A 229 -18.15 4.98 -4.80
N PRO A 230 -19.05 4.34 -5.56
CA PRO A 230 -20.41 4.11 -5.09
C PRO A 230 -20.46 3.29 -3.79
N ALA A 231 -21.47 3.54 -2.96
CA ALA A 231 -21.61 2.89 -1.65
C ALA A 231 -21.72 1.35 -1.71
N TRP A 232 -22.12 0.79 -2.86
CA TRP A 232 -22.23 -0.66 -3.07
C TRP A 232 -20.89 -1.36 -3.28
N VAL A 233 -19.81 -0.62 -3.59
CA VAL A 233 -18.49 -1.21 -3.92
C VAL A 233 -17.93 -2.00 -2.75
N ARG A 234 -17.94 -1.44 -1.54
CA ARG A 234 -17.41 -2.10 -0.34
C ARG A 234 -18.19 -3.37 0.05
N PRO A 235 -19.54 -3.35 0.11
CA PRO A 235 -20.33 -4.57 0.27
C PRO A 235 -20.02 -5.62 -0.79
N LEU A 236 -19.90 -5.24 -2.07
CA LEU A 236 -19.59 -6.18 -3.15
C LEU A 236 -18.19 -6.79 -2.97
N GLN A 237 -17.17 -5.98 -2.66
CA GLN A 237 -15.81 -6.44 -2.38
C GLN A 237 -15.77 -7.46 -1.24
N LEU A 238 -16.54 -7.23 -0.17
CA LEU A 238 -16.66 -8.18 0.94
C LEU A 238 -17.37 -9.47 0.48
N ALA A 239 -18.48 -9.34 -0.25
CA ALA A 239 -19.26 -10.47 -0.74
C ALA A 239 -18.44 -11.38 -1.67
N VAL A 240 -17.68 -10.82 -2.62
CA VAL A 240 -16.82 -11.64 -3.51
C VAL A 240 -15.65 -12.27 -2.74
N ALA A 241 -15.09 -11.57 -1.76
CA ALA A 241 -14.07 -12.14 -0.88
C ALA A 241 -14.63 -13.32 -0.07
N TRP A 242 -15.82 -13.17 0.49
CA TRP A 242 -16.52 -14.23 1.22
C TRP A 242 -16.83 -15.43 0.33
N ALA A 243 -17.39 -15.20 -0.85
CA ALA A 243 -17.72 -16.25 -1.80
C ALA A 243 -16.48 -17.07 -2.17
N GLY A 244 -15.35 -16.41 -2.47
CA GLY A 244 -14.08 -17.07 -2.74
C GLY A 244 -13.57 -17.90 -1.57
N THR A 245 -13.47 -17.30 -0.37
CA THR A 245 -12.99 -17.98 0.84
C THR A 245 -13.88 -19.15 1.22
N LEU A 246 -15.20 -18.98 1.16
CA LEU A 246 -16.19 -20.02 1.43
C LEU A 246 -16.05 -21.18 0.45
N LEU A 247 -15.97 -20.90 -0.86
CA LEU A 247 -15.79 -21.92 -1.87
C LEU A 247 -14.50 -22.70 -1.65
N GLY A 248 -13.39 -22.03 -1.32
CA GLY A 248 -12.14 -22.70 -0.96
C GLY A 248 -12.27 -23.58 0.26
N HIS A 249 -12.94 -23.11 1.31
CA HIS A 249 -13.20 -23.86 2.52
C HIS A 249 -14.02 -25.13 2.23
N LEU A 250 -15.13 -25.00 1.50
CA LEU A 250 -15.99 -26.11 1.09
C LEU A 250 -15.29 -27.13 0.17
N ARG A 251 -14.26 -26.70 -0.56
CA ARG A 251 -13.44 -27.57 -1.43
C ARG A 251 -12.15 -28.07 -0.78
N SER A 252 -12.00 -27.90 0.54
CA SER A 252 -10.80 -28.29 1.29
C SER A 252 -9.50 -27.68 0.74
N ARG A 253 -9.61 -26.49 0.11
CA ARG A 253 -8.51 -25.71 -0.46
C ARG A 253 -8.64 -24.24 -0.02
N PRO A 254 -8.57 -23.97 1.30
CA PRO A 254 -8.90 -22.64 1.86
C PRO A 254 -7.98 -21.54 1.34
N ALA A 255 -6.68 -21.81 1.15
CA ALA A 255 -5.73 -20.83 0.62
C ALA A 255 -6.07 -20.39 -0.82
N ALA A 256 -6.49 -21.33 -1.68
CA ALA A 256 -6.84 -21.03 -3.07
C ALA A 256 -8.15 -20.23 -3.17
N GLY A 257 -9.15 -20.55 -2.34
CA GLY A 257 -10.38 -19.77 -2.28
C GLY A 257 -10.17 -18.37 -1.72
N LEU A 258 -9.39 -18.25 -0.64
CA LEU A 258 -9.02 -16.95 -0.09
C LEU A 258 -8.30 -16.09 -1.13
N LEU A 259 -7.32 -16.66 -1.85
CA LEU A 259 -6.61 -15.95 -2.90
C LEU A 259 -7.55 -15.51 -4.03
N ALA A 260 -8.46 -16.36 -4.48
CA ALA A 260 -9.46 -16.00 -5.48
C ALA A 260 -10.36 -14.85 -5.03
N GLY A 261 -10.86 -14.91 -3.79
CA GLY A 261 -11.70 -13.87 -3.21
C GLY A 261 -10.97 -12.53 -3.08
N LEU A 262 -9.72 -12.54 -2.58
CA LEU A 262 -8.89 -11.34 -2.49
C LEU A 262 -8.52 -10.78 -3.88
N ALA A 263 -8.27 -11.63 -4.88
CA ALA A 263 -7.95 -11.20 -6.23
C ALA A 263 -9.16 -10.54 -6.91
N LEU A 264 -10.37 -11.11 -6.76
CA LEU A 264 -11.62 -10.49 -7.21
C LEU A 264 -11.86 -9.16 -6.51
N ARG A 265 -11.65 -9.10 -5.19
CA ARG A 265 -11.72 -7.86 -4.44
C ARG A 265 -10.74 -6.81 -4.97
N ALA A 266 -9.47 -7.17 -5.19
CA ALA A 266 -8.45 -6.28 -5.71
C ALA A 266 -8.71 -5.80 -7.16
N ALA A 267 -9.44 -6.59 -7.94
CA ALA A 267 -9.91 -6.22 -9.27
C ALA A 267 -11.04 -5.17 -9.20
N LEU A 268 -11.79 -5.12 -8.11
CA LEU A 268 -12.86 -4.15 -7.86
C LEU A 268 -12.41 -2.94 -7.00
N GLU A 269 -11.12 -2.77 -6.72
CA GLU A 269 -10.64 -1.63 -5.93
C GLU A 269 -10.58 -0.34 -6.78
N PRO A 270 -11.16 0.78 -6.28
CA PRO A 270 -10.89 2.10 -6.81
C PRO A 270 -9.45 2.49 -6.50
N ASN A 271 -8.75 3.06 -7.49
CA ASN A 271 -7.31 3.32 -7.44
C ASN A 271 -6.48 2.03 -7.23
N PRO A 272 -5.76 1.54 -8.25
CA PRO A 272 -5.03 0.27 -8.21
C PRO A 272 -3.73 0.39 -7.40
N ALA A 273 -3.83 0.83 -6.15
CA ALA A 273 -2.71 0.97 -5.25
C ALA A 273 -2.03 -0.41 -5.05
N PRO A 274 -0.69 -0.47 -5.14
CA PRO A 274 0.09 -1.69 -4.96
C PRO A 274 -0.18 -2.42 -3.64
N ALA A 275 -0.61 -1.68 -2.60
CA ALA A 275 -0.93 -2.24 -1.29
C ALA A 275 -1.91 -3.42 -1.36
N TYR A 276 -2.93 -3.35 -2.22
CA TYR A 276 -3.93 -4.41 -2.39
C TYR A 276 -3.39 -5.68 -3.06
N SER A 277 -2.27 -5.57 -3.78
CA SER A 277 -1.60 -6.70 -4.42
C SER A 277 -0.64 -7.42 -3.47
N ILE A 278 -0.21 -6.79 -2.38
CA ILE A 278 0.73 -7.39 -1.42
C ILE A 278 0.13 -8.64 -0.78
N SER A 279 -1.13 -8.56 -0.35
CA SER A 279 -1.84 -9.70 0.24
C SER A 279 -1.99 -10.87 -0.73
N LEU A 280 -2.08 -10.59 -2.03
CA LEU A 280 -2.17 -11.63 -3.06
C LEU A 280 -0.85 -12.40 -3.16
N VAL A 281 0.29 -11.69 -3.17
CA VAL A 281 1.62 -12.33 -3.23
C VAL A 281 1.84 -13.20 -2.00
N ALA A 282 1.50 -12.68 -0.81
CA ALA A 282 1.65 -13.41 0.44
C ALA A 282 0.79 -14.68 0.49
N VAL A 283 -0.52 -14.57 0.22
CA VAL A 283 -1.42 -15.74 0.26
C VAL A 283 -1.10 -16.74 -0.86
N ALA A 284 -0.60 -16.29 -2.00
CA ALA A 284 -0.18 -17.17 -3.09
C ALA A 284 0.95 -18.15 -2.71
N LEU A 285 1.80 -17.78 -1.75
CA LEU A 285 2.81 -18.71 -1.22
C LEU A 285 2.20 -19.97 -0.62
N PHE A 286 1.05 -19.87 0.06
CA PHE A 286 0.34 -21.04 0.58
C PHE A 286 -0.27 -21.90 -0.53
N VAL A 287 -0.68 -21.28 -1.64
CA VAL A 287 -1.23 -21.99 -2.80
C VAL A 287 -0.15 -22.74 -3.56
N ASP A 288 1.06 -22.17 -3.65
CA ASP A 288 2.21 -22.74 -4.35
C ASP A 288 3.15 -23.55 -3.45
N ALA A 289 2.92 -23.59 -2.14
CA ALA A 289 3.70 -24.40 -1.20
C ALA A 289 3.72 -25.87 -1.69
N GLY A 290 4.92 -26.41 -1.89
CA GLY A 290 5.11 -27.77 -2.40
C GLY A 290 4.87 -27.95 -3.91
N ARG A 291 4.59 -26.88 -4.68
CA ARG A 291 4.45 -26.94 -6.14
C ARG A 291 5.81 -26.86 -6.88
N ARG A 292 5.80 -27.28 -8.15
CA ARG A 292 6.99 -27.32 -9.03
C ARG A 292 7.31 -25.94 -9.60
N LEU A 293 6.29 -25.09 -9.70
CA LEU A 293 6.37 -23.74 -10.23
C LEU A 293 5.51 -22.84 -9.34
N PRO A 294 5.96 -21.61 -9.03
CA PRO A 294 5.23 -20.69 -8.17
C PRO A 294 4.28 -19.83 -9.02
N VAL A 295 3.33 -20.47 -9.71
CA VAL A 295 2.47 -19.81 -10.72
C VAL A 295 1.59 -18.73 -10.09
N ALA A 296 0.92 -19.03 -8.97
CA ALA A 296 0.06 -18.06 -8.30
C ALA A 296 0.88 -16.89 -7.75
N THR A 297 2.05 -17.18 -7.17
CA THR A 297 2.95 -16.17 -6.59
C THR A 297 3.53 -15.28 -7.68
N GLY A 298 3.92 -15.86 -8.82
CA GLY A 298 4.38 -15.14 -10.01
C GLY A 298 3.30 -14.21 -10.58
N LEU A 299 2.07 -14.71 -10.80
CA LEU A 299 0.95 -13.90 -11.29
C LEU A 299 0.62 -12.75 -10.33
N ALA A 300 0.57 -13.02 -9.03
CA ALA A 300 0.32 -12.00 -8.01
C ALA A 300 1.43 -10.95 -7.97
N SER A 301 2.70 -11.37 -8.08
CA SER A 301 3.86 -10.47 -8.07
C SER A 301 3.90 -9.59 -9.32
N MET A 302 3.60 -10.15 -10.50
CA MET A 302 3.42 -9.36 -11.73
C MET A 302 2.26 -8.37 -11.58
N GLY A 303 1.15 -8.77 -10.96
CA GLY A 303 0.03 -7.87 -10.64
C GLY A 303 0.44 -6.71 -9.73
N PHE A 304 1.28 -6.97 -8.73
CA PHE A 304 1.87 -5.95 -7.87
C PHE A 304 2.74 -4.96 -8.65
N TRP A 305 3.66 -5.43 -9.50
CA TRP A 305 4.54 -4.53 -10.26
C TRP A 305 3.79 -3.72 -11.33
N THR A 306 2.83 -4.34 -12.01
CA THR A 306 1.97 -3.61 -12.97
C THR A 306 1.08 -2.58 -12.29
N SER A 307 0.73 -2.76 -11.00
CA SER A 307 0.02 -1.72 -10.22
C SER A 307 0.82 -0.41 -10.12
N GLN A 308 2.16 -0.50 -10.04
CA GLN A 308 3.03 0.68 -10.06
C GLN A 308 2.98 1.42 -11.40
N MET A 309 2.86 0.68 -12.51
CA MET A 309 2.72 1.28 -13.84
C MET A 309 1.41 2.05 -14.00
N VAL A 310 0.32 1.56 -13.41
CA VAL A 310 -0.97 2.27 -13.44
C VAL A 310 -0.91 3.56 -12.62
N LEU A 311 -0.27 3.53 -11.45
CA LEU A 311 -0.03 4.75 -10.67
C LEU A 311 0.84 5.77 -11.42
N ALA A 312 1.69 5.32 -12.33
CA ALA A 312 2.50 6.17 -13.20
C ALA A 312 1.73 6.64 -14.46
N GLY A 313 0.39 6.49 -14.50
CA GLY A 313 -0.45 6.91 -15.64
C GLY A 313 -0.55 5.88 -16.77
N GLY A 314 -0.02 4.66 -16.58
CA GLY A 314 -0.14 3.55 -17.54
C GLY A 314 -1.52 2.88 -17.55
N SER A 315 -1.79 2.07 -18.58
CA SER A 315 -3.04 1.29 -18.65
C SER A 315 -3.17 0.31 -17.49
N GLY A 316 -4.37 0.22 -16.88
CA GLY A 316 -4.67 -0.81 -15.88
C GLY A 316 -5.13 -2.15 -16.44
N LEU A 317 -5.28 -2.30 -17.76
CA LEU A 317 -5.64 -3.58 -18.39
C LEU A 317 -4.67 -4.73 -18.06
N PRO A 318 -3.33 -4.54 -18.09
CA PRO A 318 -2.39 -5.62 -17.75
C PRO A 318 -2.59 -6.12 -16.32
N ARG A 319 -2.79 -5.20 -15.36
CA ARG A 319 -3.09 -5.56 -13.97
C ARG A 319 -4.39 -6.34 -13.88
N LEU A 320 -5.47 -5.86 -14.51
CA LEU A 320 -6.76 -6.53 -14.50
C LEU A 320 -6.67 -7.94 -15.10
N ALA A 321 -5.99 -8.10 -16.24
CA ALA A 321 -5.77 -9.40 -16.87
C ALA A 321 -5.01 -10.37 -15.96
N LEU A 322 -3.98 -9.89 -15.25
CA LEU A 322 -3.23 -10.71 -14.28
C LEU A 322 -4.09 -11.11 -13.08
N LEU A 323 -4.94 -10.22 -12.56
CA LEU A 323 -5.85 -10.53 -11.46
C LEU A 323 -6.92 -11.55 -11.89
N LEU A 324 -7.52 -11.38 -13.06
CA LEU A 324 -8.48 -12.34 -13.62
C LEU A 324 -7.82 -13.69 -13.95
N GLY A 325 -6.58 -13.68 -14.45
CA GLY A 325 -5.76 -14.87 -14.65
C GLY A 325 -5.47 -15.60 -13.34
N LEU A 326 -5.17 -14.85 -12.26
CA LEU A 326 -4.97 -15.41 -10.92
C LEU A 326 -6.27 -16.03 -10.37
N VAL A 327 -7.41 -15.39 -10.58
CA VAL A 327 -8.73 -15.95 -10.23
C VAL A 327 -8.98 -17.23 -11.02
N GLY A 328 -8.77 -17.22 -12.33
CA GLY A 328 -8.93 -18.38 -13.21
C GLY A 328 -8.03 -19.55 -12.78
N TRP A 329 -6.77 -19.26 -12.43
CA TRP A 329 -5.86 -20.25 -11.86
C TRP A 329 -6.37 -20.83 -10.54
N CYS A 330 -6.83 -19.98 -9.62
CA CYS A 330 -7.39 -20.46 -8.35
C CYS A 330 -8.63 -21.32 -8.58
N VAL A 331 -9.58 -20.88 -9.41
CA VAL A 331 -10.77 -21.65 -9.75
C VAL A 331 -10.42 -23.00 -10.38
N TRP A 332 -9.46 -23.03 -11.31
CA TRP A 332 -8.95 -24.27 -11.89
C TRP A 332 -8.41 -25.22 -10.81
N THR A 333 -7.68 -24.69 -9.82
CA THR A 333 -7.23 -25.49 -8.68
C THR A 333 -8.39 -25.89 -7.76
N LEU A 334 -9.51 -25.16 -7.69
CA LEU A 334 -10.66 -25.52 -6.85
C LEU A 334 -11.57 -26.57 -7.49
N THR A 335 -11.65 -26.63 -8.82
CA THR A 335 -12.56 -27.53 -9.55
C THR A 335 -11.94 -28.88 -9.89
N GLY A 336 -10.60 -28.99 -9.94
CA GLY A 336 -9.92 -30.24 -10.31
C GLY A 336 -10.22 -30.73 -11.74
N ARG A 337 -11.04 -30.00 -12.48
CA ARG A 337 -11.40 -30.16 -13.89
C ARG A 337 -11.23 -28.80 -14.53
N ALA A 338 -10.67 -28.77 -15.74
CA ALA A 338 -10.75 -27.61 -16.60
C ALA A 338 -12.21 -27.14 -16.61
N LEU A 339 -12.46 -25.88 -16.21
CA LEU A 339 -13.58 -25.20 -16.84
C LEU A 339 -13.24 -25.24 -18.33
N ASP A 340 -14.11 -25.83 -19.14
CA ASP A 340 -14.07 -25.78 -20.60
C ASP A 340 -14.23 -24.33 -21.09
N LEU A 341 -13.28 -23.47 -20.73
CA LEU A 341 -13.04 -22.16 -21.30
C LEU A 341 -12.23 -22.28 -22.60
N VAL A 342 -11.76 -23.49 -22.93
CA VAL A 342 -11.08 -23.84 -24.19
C VAL A 342 -12.03 -23.79 -25.40
N GLY A 343 -13.34 -23.72 -25.17
CA GLY A 343 -14.30 -23.41 -26.24
C GLY A 343 -14.23 -21.97 -26.77
N VAL A 344 -13.55 -21.04 -26.05
CA VAL A 344 -13.56 -19.59 -26.39
C VAL A 344 -12.20 -19.04 -26.81
N VAL A 345 -11.08 -19.70 -26.50
CA VAL A 345 -9.75 -19.30 -27.01
C VAL A 345 -8.99 -20.53 -27.47
N GLY A 346 -9.32 -20.97 -28.70
CA GLY A 346 -8.61 -22.03 -29.38
C GLY A 346 -7.12 -21.70 -29.55
N GLY A 347 -6.28 -22.63 -29.10
CA GLY A 347 -5.02 -22.93 -29.78
C GLY A 347 -3.83 -22.00 -29.52
N MET A 348 -3.37 -21.87 -28.27
CA MET A 348 -1.95 -21.55 -28.04
C MET A 348 -1.32 -22.50 -27.04
N ARG A 349 -0.45 -23.37 -27.56
CA ARG A 349 0.32 -24.37 -26.79
C ARG A 349 1.10 -23.67 -25.67
N LEU A 350 0.79 -24.02 -24.41
CA LEU A 350 1.34 -23.51 -23.13
C LEU A 350 2.87 -23.37 -23.07
N ALA A 351 3.61 -24.09 -23.91
CA ALA A 351 5.07 -24.02 -23.96
C ALA A 351 5.64 -22.69 -24.51
N ARG A 352 4.87 -21.92 -25.29
CA ARG A 352 5.31 -20.59 -25.77
C ARG A 352 5.03 -19.46 -24.78
N ALA A 353 3.95 -19.55 -24.00
CA ALA A 353 3.62 -18.57 -22.95
C ALA A 353 4.65 -18.56 -21.82
N ALA A 354 5.18 -19.73 -21.43
CA ALA A 354 6.24 -19.84 -20.43
C ALA A 354 7.57 -19.19 -20.89
N ARG A 355 7.88 -19.22 -22.20
CA ARG A 355 9.06 -18.53 -22.75
C ARG A 355 8.84 -17.03 -22.91
N ALA A 356 7.61 -16.59 -23.19
CA ALA A 356 7.24 -15.17 -23.19
C ALA A 356 7.30 -14.55 -21.78
N GLY A 357 6.89 -15.28 -20.74
CA GLY A 357 6.99 -14.83 -19.34
C GLY A 357 8.44 -14.67 -18.84
N ALA A 358 9.34 -15.55 -19.27
CA ALA A 358 10.77 -15.43 -18.96
C ALA A 358 11.45 -14.27 -19.71
N ALA A 359 11.05 -13.99 -20.95
CA ALA A 359 11.55 -12.86 -21.73
C ALA A 359 11.09 -11.50 -21.15
N VAL A 360 9.87 -11.43 -20.60
CA VAL A 360 9.35 -10.22 -19.94
C VAL A 360 10.06 -9.96 -18.60
N ALA A 361 10.39 -11.00 -17.83
CA ALA A 361 11.15 -10.86 -16.58
C ALA A 361 12.60 -10.37 -16.80
N ILE A 362 13.22 -10.75 -17.91
CA ILE A 362 14.57 -10.27 -18.30
C ILE A 362 14.50 -8.86 -18.92
N ALA A 363 13.40 -8.50 -19.59
CA ALA A 363 13.17 -7.15 -20.10
C ALA A 363 12.93 -6.10 -19.00
N THR A 364 12.41 -6.49 -17.83
CA THR A 364 12.24 -5.57 -16.68
C THR A 364 13.53 -5.23 -15.93
N ALA A 365 14.67 -5.82 -16.29
CA ALA A 365 15.98 -5.47 -15.73
C ALA A 365 16.69 -4.31 -16.46
N TRP A 366 16.12 -3.77 -17.55
CA TRP A 366 16.78 -2.78 -18.42
C TRP A 366 15.94 -1.55 -18.80
N VAL A 367 14.89 -1.20 -18.05
CA VAL A 367 14.10 0.04 -18.28
C VAL A 367 14.59 1.24 -17.45
N SER A 368 15.89 1.24 -17.12
CA SER A 368 16.58 2.44 -16.62
C SER A 368 17.42 3.02 -17.75
N GLY A 369 16.78 3.50 -18.82
CA GLY A 369 17.44 4.31 -19.84
C GLY A 369 17.58 5.76 -19.35
N PRO A 370 18.68 6.46 -19.64
CA PRO A 370 18.84 7.85 -19.23
C PRO A 370 17.89 8.72 -20.06
N ALA A 371 17.03 9.50 -19.40
CA ALA A 371 16.22 10.51 -20.08
C ALA A 371 17.16 11.59 -20.63
N ALA A 372 17.11 11.83 -21.94
CA ALA A 372 17.78 12.95 -22.58
C ALA A 372 17.11 14.28 -22.16
N PRO A 373 17.86 15.39 -22.02
CA PRO A 373 17.30 16.66 -21.62
C PRO A 373 16.67 17.37 -22.82
N VAL A 374 15.44 17.88 -22.67
CA VAL A 374 14.82 18.87 -23.55
C VAL A 374 14.47 20.09 -22.70
N GLN A 375 14.89 21.27 -23.14
CA GLN A 375 14.75 22.54 -22.42
C GLN A 375 13.28 22.99 -22.31
N ALA A 376 12.78 23.12 -21.09
CA ALA A 376 11.54 23.83 -20.76
C ALA A 376 11.79 25.35 -20.77
N SER A 377 10.82 26.14 -21.26
CA SER A 377 10.88 27.61 -21.33
C SER A 377 11.30 28.27 -20.02
N ASP A 378 12.16 29.29 -20.08
CA ASP A 378 12.96 29.73 -18.92
C ASP A 378 12.17 30.28 -17.71
N VAL A 379 10.95 30.83 -17.87
CA VAL A 379 10.14 31.38 -16.76
C VAL A 379 8.62 31.37 -17.05
N ILE A 380 7.80 30.91 -16.10
CA ILE A 380 6.32 31.06 -16.11
C ILE A 380 5.91 32.22 -15.19
N GLN A 381 5.04 33.14 -15.64
CA GLN A 381 4.67 34.34 -14.88
C GLN A 381 3.24 34.83 -15.18
N ARG A 382 2.79 35.92 -14.55
CA ARG A 382 1.47 36.49 -14.82
C ARG A 382 1.28 36.79 -16.31
N GLY A 383 0.14 36.36 -16.86
CA GLY A 383 -0.16 36.45 -18.29
C GLY A 383 0.28 35.22 -19.09
N SER A 384 1.09 34.31 -18.53
CA SER A 384 1.34 33.00 -19.12
C SER A 384 0.04 32.18 -19.15
N VAL A 385 -0.12 31.39 -20.20
CA VAL A 385 -1.25 30.47 -20.37
C VAL A 385 -0.74 29.09 -20.82
N GLY A 386 -1.54 28.05 -20.59
CA GLY A 386 -1.30 26.71 -21.10
C GLY A 386 -0.87 25.69 -20.05
N GLN A 387 -0.25 24.61 -20.50
CA GLN A 387 -0.14 23.39 -19.73
C GLN A 387 0.80 23.50 -18.53
N GLY A 388 1.93 24.22 -18.67
CA GLY A 388 2.84 24.51 -17.56
C GLY A 388 2.15 25.30 -16.44
N VAL A 389 1.20 26.17 -16.77
CA VAL A 389 0.42 26.94 -15.78
C VAL A 389 -0.53 26.02 -15.01
N LYS A 390 -1.19 25.06 -15.67
CA LYS A 390 -2.03 24.06 -14.99
C LYS A 390 -1.22 23.23 -13.99
N CYS A 391 -0.01 22.83 -14.37
CA CYS A 391 0.91 22.10 -13.50
C CYS A 391 1.31 22.91 -12.27
N VAL A 392 1.62 24.20 -12.44
CA VAL A 392 1.92 25.12 -11.33
C VAL A 392 0.72 25.26 -10.40
N GLN A 393 -0.47 25.59 -10.93
CA GLN A 393 -1.70 25.74 -10.16
C GLN A 393 -2.03 24.47 -9.37
N TYR A 394 -1.85 23.30 -9.98
CA TYR A 394 -2.05 22.01 -9.32
C TYR A 394 -1.05 21.80 -8.17
N ALA A 395 0.25 22.00 -8.41
CA ALA A 395 1.26 21.79 -7.37
C ALA A 395 1.11 22.75 -6.19
N VAL A 396 0.86 24.04 -6.43
CA VAL A 396 0.67 24.99 -5.31
C VAL A 396 -0.59 24.66 -4.49
N ASN A 397 -1.66 24.18 -5.13
CA ASN A 397 -2.85 23.70 -4.42
C ASN A 397 -2.58 22.43 -3.60
N HIS A 398 -1.78 21.51 -4.15
CA HIS A 398 -1.39 20.28 -3.46
C HIS A 398 -0.54 20.59 -2.23
N LEU A 399 0.49 21.43 -2.41
CA LEU A 399 1.35 21.90 -1.33
C LEU A 399 0.57 22.72 -0.28
N GLY A 400 -0.39 23.55 -0.71
CA GLY A 400 -1.30 24.24 0.20
C GLY A 400 -2.14 23.28 1.05
N SER A 401 -2.66 22.20 0.45
CA SER A 401 -3.38 21.16 1.19
C SER A 401 -2.50 20.32 2.14
N ALA A 402 -1.19 20.36 1.97
CA ALA A 402 -0.21 19.74 2.86
C ALA A 402 0.20 20.63 4.04
N GLY A 403 -0.47 21.78 4.25
CA GLY A 403 -0.30 22.61 5.44
C GLY A 403 0.64 23.81 5.29
N LEU A 404 1.19 24.06 4.10
CA LEU A 404 2.20 25.11 3.84
C LEU A 404 1.66 26.56 3.82
N GLY A 405 0.42 26.81 4.23
CA GLY A 405 -0.15 28.17 4.30
C GLY A 405 -0.25 28.90 2.95
N ILE A 406 -0.28 28.17 1.84
CA ILE A 406 -0.26 28.71 0.46
C ILE A 406 -1.66 29.20 0.06
N GLY A 407 -2.13 30.28 0.68
CA GLY A 407 -3.30 31.07 0.27
C GLY A 407 -4.62 30.30 0.00
N PRO A 408 -5.66 30.98 -0.51
CA PRO A 408 -6.87 30.31 -0.98
C PRO A 408 -6.59 29.49 -2.24
N ARG A 409 -7.33 28.37 -2.40
CA ARG A 409 -7.16 27.42 -3.50
C ARG A 409 -7.32 28.10 -4.85
N THR A 410 -6.34 27.93 -5.73
CA THR A 410 -6.35 28.52 -7.07
C THR A 410 -7.11 27.63 -8.06
N PRO A 411 -7.90 28.19 -9.00
CA PRO A 411 -8.49 27.39 -10.07
C PRO A 411 -7.40 26.81 -10.98
N VAL A 412 -7.57 25.56 -11.44
CA VAL A 412 -6.64 24.87 -12.35
C VAL A 412 -7.13 25.01 -13.79
N ASP A 413 -7.10 26.24 -14.30
CA ASP A 413 -7.64 26.62 -15.61
C ASP A 413 -6.55 26.83 -16.67
N GLY A 414 -5.27 26.86 -16.27
CA GLY A 414 -4.14 27.11 -17.15
C GLY A 414 -3.95 28.58 -17.50
N GLN A 415 -4.52 29.51 -16.73
CA GLN A 415 -4.32 30.95 -16.88
C GLN A 415 -3.59 31.52 -15.66
N TYR A 416 -2.40 32.09 -15.86
CA TYR A 416 -1.58 32.56 -14.74
C TYR A 416 -2.05 33.96 -14.32
N GLY A 417 -3.09 33.98 -13.49
CA GLY A 417 -3.75 35.18 -12.99
C GLY A 417 -3.11 35.78 -11.73
N ARG A 418 -3.82 36.73 -11.12
CA ARG A 418 -3.42 37.38 -9.87
C ARG A 418 -3.30 36.37 -8.72
N ASP A 419 -4.22 35.42 -8.66
CA ASP A 419 -4.32 34.44 -7.57
C ASP A 419 -3.22 33.38 -7.66
N THR A 420 -2.93 32.87 -8.87
CA THR A 420 -1.79 31.98 -9.12
C THR A 420 -0.47 32.68 -8.76
N ALA A 421 -0.30 33.95 -9.15
CA ALA A 421 0.88 34.73 -8.76
C ALA A 421 0.96 34.94 -7.24
N GLY A 422 -0.18 35.05 -6.55
CA GLY A 422 -0.26 35.17 -5.09
C GLY A 422 0.17 33.88 -4.39
N ALA A 423 -0.34 32.73 -4.86
CA ALA A 423 0.04 31.41 -4.35
C ALA A 423 1.53 31.12 -4.56
N VAL A 424 2.10 31.48 -5.72
CA VAL A 424 3.54 31.32 -5.97
C VAL A 424 4.39 32.23 -5.08
N ARG A 425 3.96 33.47 -4.80
CA ARG A 425 4.64 34.32 -3.80
C ARG A 425 4.55 33.76 -2.39
N ALA A 426 3.41 33.19 -2.00
CA ALA A 426 3.25 32.56 -0.69
C ALA A 426 4.17 31.33 -0.55
N LEU A 427 4.28 30.52 -1.61
CA LEU A 427 5.26 29.44 -1.68
C LEU A 427 6.69 29.98 -1.57
N GLN A 428 7.10 30.93 -2.41
CA GLN A 428 8.46 31.50 -2.36
C GLN A 428 8.78 32.10 -0.99
N ALA A 429 7.83 32.80 -0.37
CA ALA A 429 7.96 33.37 0.97
C ALA A 429 8.10 32.31 2.07
N ALA A 430 7.45 31.14 1.92
CA ALA A 430 7.60 30.04 2.86
C ALA A 430 9.01 29.41 2.83
N PHE A 431 9.71 29.52 1.70
CA PHE A 431 11.06 28.98 1.52
C PHE A 431 12.16 30.04 1.69
N ALA A 432 11.81 31.33 1.66
CA ALA A 432 12.75 32.46 1.82
C ALA A 432 13.60 32.46 3.12
N PRO A 433 13.12 31.96 4.27
CA PRO A 433 13.92 31.91 5.50
C PRO A 433 15.03 30.84 5.52
N ILE A 434 15.11 29.97 4.50
CA ILE A 434 16.07 28.87 4.46
C ILE A 434 17.44 29.38 4.02
N GLU A 435 18.47 29.11 4.83
CA GLU A 435 19.86 29.47 4.55
C GLU A 435 20.30 28.82 3.22
N ASN A 436 20.82 29.62 2.28
CA ASN A 436 21.17 29.23 0.91
C ASN A 436 19.98 29.05 -0.08
N PHE A 437 18.77 29.52 0.22
CA PHE A 437 17.68 29.57 -0.75
C PHE A 437 17.59 30.94 -1.44
N GLU A 438 18.38 31.15 -2.51
CA GLU A 438 18.33 32.37 -3.33
C GLU A 438 17.13 32.32 -4.30
N SER A 439 15.93 32.65 -3.80
CA SER A 439 14.77 32.89 -4.66
C SER A 439 14.12 34.24 -4.32
N THR A 440 13.87 35.06 -5.34
CA THR A 440 13.09 36.29 -5.21
C THR A 440 11.62 35.97 -4.99
N VAL A 441 10.98 36.62 -4.01
CA VAL A 441 9.52 36.53 -3.77
C VAL A 441 8.78 37.42 -4.78
N ASP A 442 8.84 37.03 -6.05
CA ASP A 442 8.36 37.81 -7.20
C ASP A 442 7.07 37.24 -7.82
N GLY A 443 6.71 36.01 -7.48
CA GLY A 443 5.57 35.29 -8.05
C GLY A 443 5.82 34.77 -9.45
N ARG A 444 7.09 34.61 -9.85
CA ARG A 444 7.53 33.99 -11.10
C ARG A 444 8.06 32.58 -10.84
N VAL A 445 7.66 31.62 -11.65
CA VAL A 445 8.20 30.26 -11.58
C VAL A 445 9.40 30.17 -12.51
N GLY A 446 10.58 30.46 -11.96
CA GLY A 446 11.87 30.16 -12.58
C GLY A 446 12.38 28.77 -12.20
N THR A 447 13.60 28.44 -12.60
CA THR A 447 14.22 27.11 -12.46
C THR A 447 14.21 26.55 -11.04
N LEU A 448 14.51 27.36 -10.03
CA LEU A 448 14.52 26.93 -8.63
C LEU A 448 13.11 26.64 -8.10
N THR A 449 12.17 27.58 -8.30
CA THR A 449 10.77 27.41 -7.91
C THR A 449 10.12 26.23 -8.64
N GLY A 450 10.39 26.08 -9.94
CA GLY A 450 9.92 24.94 -10.73
C GLY A 450 10.52 23.61 -10.28
N THR A 451 11.80 23.59 -9.86
CA THR A 451 12.43 22.41 -9.28
C THR A 451 11.78 22.01 -7.96
N ILE A 452 11.42 22.96 -7.09
CA ILE A 452 10.66 22.67 -5.86
C ILE A 452 9.29 22.08 -6.19
N LEU A 453 8.54 22.68 -7.11
CA LEU A 453 7.22 22.17 -7.50
C LEU A 453 7.29 20.75 -8.08
N ARG A 454 8.38 20.42 -8.78
CA ARG A 454 8.66 19.09 -9.31
C ARG A 454 9.03 18.09 -8.22
N GLU A 455 9.93 18.46 -7.30
CA GLU A 455 10.39 17.57 -6.23
C GLU A 455 9.38 17.40 -5.11
N ALA A 456 8.49 18.37 -4.91
CA ALA A 456 7.27 18.23 -4.12
C ALA A 456 6.36 17.11 -4.64
N ASN A 457 6.69 16.57 -5.82
CA ASN A 457 5.88 15.71 -6.66
C ASN A 457 4.63 16.48 -7.06
N PHE A 458 4.29 16.53 -8.34
CA PHE A 458 3.06 17.18 -8.78
C PHE A 458 1.81 16.41 -8.31
N GLY A 459 1.79 15.77 -7.14
CA GLY A 459 0.64 15.22 -6.44
C GLY A 459 -0.30 14.37 -7.30
N GLY A 460 0.21 13.68 -8.32
CA GLY A 460 -0.62 12.95 -9.29
C GLY A 460 -1.29 13.83 -10.36
N ALA A 461 -0.64 14.92 -10.79
CA ALA A 461 -1.07 15.68 -11.96
C ALA A 461 -1.20 14.74 -13.17
N PRO A 462 -2.24 14.89 -14.01
CA PRO A 462 -2.46 13.99 -15.13
C PRO A 462 -1.23 13.88 -16.04
N ALA A 463 -0.85 12.65 -16.43
CA ALA A 463 0.36 12.41 -17.21
C ALA A 463 0.31 13.10 -18.59
N GLU A 464 -0.90 13.26 -19.15
CA GLU A 464 -1.13 14.02 -20.38
C GLU A 464 -0.74 15.51 -20.25
N TRP A 465 -0.58 16.01 -19.02
CA TRP A 465 -0.13 17.38 -18.77
C TRP A 465 1.38 17.54 -18.92
N ARG A 466 2.17 16.46 -19.00
CA ARG A 466 3.63 16.47 -19.25
C ARG A 466 4.34 17.58 -18.47
N CYS A 467 4.04 17.67 -17.16
CA CYS A 467 4.48 18.78 -16.33
C CYS A 467 6.01 18.89 -16.22
N ASP A 468 6.71 17.78 -16.42
CA ASP A 468 8.15 17.66 -16.53
C ASP A 468 8.75 18.35 -17.76
N GLU A 469 7.95 18.59 -18.79
CA GLU A 469 8.36 19.26 -20.04
C GLU A 469 8.00 20.75 -20.06
N HIS A 470 7.01 21.14 -19.25
CA HIS A 470 6.45 22.48 -19.28
C HIS A 470 6.80 23.34 -18.06
N VAL A 471 7.34 22.76 -16.99
CA VAL A 471 7.76 23.49 -15.78
C VAL A 471 9.29 23.54 -15.70
N PRO A 472 9.89 24.74 -15.51
CA PRO A 472 11.34 24.92 -15.40
C PRO A 472 11.98 24.00 -14.36
N TYR A 473 13.15 23.45 -14.68
CA TYR A 473 13.83 22.47 -13.82
C TYR A 473 15.34 22.47 -14.04
N ASP A 474 16.10 22.39 -12.95
CA ASP A 474 17.53 22.10 -13.00
C ASP A 474 17.86 20.90 -12.09
N PRO A 475 18.34 19.78 -12.66
CA PRO A 475 18.72 18.60 -11.87
C PRO A 475 19.84 18.87 -10.86
N LYS A 476 20.65 19.92 -11.04
CA LYS A 476 21.69 20.32 -10.05
C LYS A 476 21.06 20.86 -8.78
N LEU A 477 19.89 21.51 -8.88
CA LEU A 477 19.16 22.09 -7.76
C LEU A 477 18.27 21.05 -7.04
N ARG A 478 18.15 19.83 -7.57
CA ARG A 478 17.28 18.78 -7.01
C ARG A 478 17.56 18.48 -5.54
N ARG A 479 18.84 18.27 -5.18
CA ARG A 479 19.24 17.95 -3.80
C ARG A 479 18.92 19.09 -2.84
N GLN A 480 19.11 20.33 -3.30
CA GLN A 480 18.77 21.53 -2.55
C GLN A 480 17.25 21.67 -2.39
N ALA A 481 16.47 21.44 -3.45
CA ALA A 481 15.01 21.48 -3.39
C ALA A 481 14.43 20.42 -2.44
N GLN A 482 14.98 19.20 -2.44
CA GLN A 482 14.57 18.13 -1.52
C GLN A 482 14.91 18.47 -0.06
N ALA A 483 16.12 18.99 0.20
CA ALA A 483 16.51 19.45 1.53
C ALA A 483 15.60 20.58 2.03
N ASN A 484 15.30 21.54 1.17
CA ASN A 484 14.43 22.67 1.52
C ASN A 484 12.99 22.21 1.76
N LEU A 485 12.48 21.24 1.00
CA LEU A 485 11.15 20.65 1.22
C LEU A 485 11.06 19.96 2.59
N SER A 486 12.11 19.25 3.00
CA SER A 486 12.17 18.69 4.36
C SER A 486 12.26 19.77 5.45
N ASP A 487 13.01 20.85 5.21
CA ASP A 487 13.17 21.94 6.19
C ASP A 487 11.91 22.79 6.33
N VAL A 488 11.20 23.09 5.24
CA VAL A 488 9.90 23.79 5.32
C VAL A 488 8.85 22.91 5.97
N ALA A 489 8.80 21.60 5.68
CA ALA A 489 7.89 20.68 6.37
C ALA A 489 8.16 20.65 7.90
N PHE A 490 9.44 20.74 8.29
CA PHE A 490 9.87 20.83 9.69
C PHE A 490 9.56 22.20 10.34
N ASN A 491 9.79 23.31 9.63
CA ASN A 491 9.55 24.67 10.12
C ASN A 491 8.07 25.06 10.16
N THR A 492 7.26 24.55 9.23
CA THR A 492 5.80 24.71 9.23
C THR A 492 5.15 23.93 10.38
N TRP A 493 5.76 22.79 10.75
CA TRP A 493 5.43 22.06 11.97
C TRP A 493 5.83 22.83 13.24
N LEU A 494 6.97 23.54 13.25
CA LEU A 494 7.36 24.43 14.36
C LEU A 494 6.45 25.64 14.53
N LEU A 495 5.96 26.24 13.43
CA LEU A 495 5.09 27.43 13.44
C LEU A 495 3.62 27.12 13.78
N THR A 496 3.21 25.86 13.79
CA THR A 496 1.88 25.41 14.24
C THR A 496 1.83 25.14 15.74
N LEU A 497 2.97 25.14 16.43
CA LEU A 497 3.06 25.21 17.90
C LEU A 497 2.88 26.67 18.33
N LYS A 498 1.93 26.93 19.25
CA LYS A 498 1.70 28.30 19.76
C LYS A 498 2.98 28.83 20.44
N PRO A 499 3.30 30.14 20.30
CA PRO A 499 4.51 30.74 20.88
C PRO A 499 4.68 30.55 22.40
N ASP A 500 3.59 30.29 23.11
CA ASP A 500 3.55 30.18 24.57
C ASP A 500 3.71 28.73 25.09
N ASP A 501 4.00 27.77 24.22
CA ASP A 501 4.17 26.37 24.64
C ASP A 501 5.50 26.19 25.38
N GLU A 502 5.44 25.91 26.68
CA GLU A 502 6.61 25.66 27.57
C GLU A 502 7.57 24.59 27.01
N ARG A 503 7.09 23.71 26.14
CA ARG A 503 7.88 22.68 25.45
C ARG A 503 8.86 23.30 24.45
N LEU A 504 8.47 24.39 23.79
CA LEU A 504 9.31 25.14 22.85
C LEU A 504 10.42 25.89 23.61
N GLN A 505 10.10 26.49 24.76
CA GLN A 505 11.09 27.17 25.60
C GLN A 505 12.11 26.20 26.23
N ARG A 506 11.68 25.00 26.62
CA ARG A 506 12.61 23.95 27.11
C ARG A 506 13.49 23.35 26.01
N ALA A 507 13.01 23.32 24.77
CA ALA A 507 13.80 22.83 23.62
C ALA A 507 14.82 23.85 23.12
N LEU A 508 14.53 25.15 23.26
CA LEU A 508 15.40 26.26 22.84
C LEU A 508 16.31 26.79 23.94
N ALA A 509 16.14 26.35 25.20
CA ALA A 509 17.03 26.72 26.29
C ALA A 509 18.47 26.24 26.01
N PRO A 510 19.47 27.14 25.95
CA PRO A 510 20.85 26.73 25.78
C PRO A 510 21.26 25.86 26.97
N LYS A 511 21.68 24.62 26.70
CA LYS A 511 22.23 23.73 27.72
C LYS A 511 23.52 24.35 28.22
N SER A 512 23.53 24.84 29.46
CA SER A 512 24.76 25.21 30.15
C SER A 512 25.62 23.96 30.35
N ASN A 513 26.89 24.07 29.96
CA ASN A 513 27.92 23.04 30.05
C ASN A 513 28.01 22.35 31.40
#